data_AF-A0A5J4TYW2-F1
#
_entry.id   AF-A0A5J4TYW2-F1
#
_cell.length_a   1.000
_cell.length_b   1.000
_cell.length_c   1.000
_cell.angle_alpha   90.00
_cell.angle_beta   90.00
_cell.angle_gamma   90.00
#
_symmetry.space_group_name_H-M   'P 1'
#
loop_
_entity.id
_entity.type
_entity.pdbx_description
1 polymer ?
#
loop_
_entity_poly.entity_id
_entity_poly.type
_entity_poly.pdbx_seq_one_letter_code
_entity_poly.pdbx_strand_id
1 'polypeptide(L)' 'MGEDNLCVIEIDIHKDKSIEEIDKIRQNLIDTLPPNVGLVKTAHGGLHIYCNRNYYRLPSNRNVKIAITDSFDID' A
#
# COMPACT_ATOMS: atom_id res chain seq x y z
N MET A 1 11.59 -26.30 -4.59
CA MET A 1 10.93 -25.06 -5.05
C MET A 1 10.71 -24.26 -3.77
N GLY A 2 11.50 -23.20 -3.57
CA GLY A 2 11.40 -22.39 -2.36
C GLY A 2 10.04 -21.72 -2.32
N GLU A 3 9.36 -21.76 -1.19
CA GLU A 3 8.06 -21.13 -1.02
C GLU A 3 8.15 -19.66 -1.41
N ASP A 4 7.16 -19.16 -2.17
CA ASP A 4 7.09 -17.75 -2.52
C ASP A 4 6.87 -16.95 -1.22
N ASN A 5 7.94 -16.32 -0.75
CA ASN A 5 8.01 -15.67 0.57
C ASN A 5 7.29 -14.32 0.63
N LEU A 6 6.65 -13.92 -0.46
CA LEU A 6 5.99 -12.64 -0.65
C LEU A 6 4.53 -12.86 -1.00
N CYS A 7 3.65 -12.29 -0.18
CA CYS A 7 2.22 -12.21 -0.47
C CYS A 7 1.87 -10.75 -0.76
N VAL A 8 1.12 -10.52 -1.84
CA VAL A 8 0.63 -9.19 -2.20
C VAL A 8 -0.89 -9.19 -2.03
N ILE A 9 -1.39 -8.20 -1.32
CA ILE A 9 -2.82 -7.95 -1.17
C ILE A 9 -3.11 -6.62 -1.86
N GLU A 10 -4.02 -6.64 -2.83
CA GLU A 10 -4.53 -5.44 -3.51
C GLU A 10 -5.90 -5.10 -2.92
N ILE A 11 -6.03 -3.88 -2.42
CA ILE A 11 -7.29 -3.33 -1.90
C ILE A 11 -7.68 -2.15 -2.78
N ASP A 12 -8.80 -2.30 -3.49
CA ASP A 12 -9.45 -1.19 -4.17
C ASP A 12 -10.55 -0.59 -3.28
N ILE A 13 -10.65 0.74 -3.25
CA ILE A 13 -11.68 1.44 -2.51
C ILE A 13 -12.67 1.98 -3.53
N HIS A 14 -13.94 1.57 -3.38
CA HIS A 14 -14.97 1.97 -4.32
C HIS A 14 -15.12 3.50 -4.37
N LYS A 15 -15.20 4.04 -5.59
CA LYS A 15 -15.11 5.49 -5.89
C LYS A 15 -16.44 6.24 -5.77
N ASP A 16 -17.45 5.61 -5.17
CA ASP A 16 -18.74 6.23 -4.86
C ASP A 16 -18.68 7.11 -3.59
N LYS A 17 -17.57 7.04 -2.86
CA LYS A 17 -17.30 7.79 -1.63
C LYS A 17 -16.58 9.11 -1.90
N SER A 18 -16.68 10.03 -0.95
CA SER A 18 -15.89 11.27 -1.02
C SER A 18 -14.39 10.99 -0.85
N ILE A 19 -13.53 11.91 -1.29
CA ILE A 19 -12.08 11.79 -1.14
C ILE A 19 -11.72 11.65 0.36
N GLU A 20 -12.38 12.42 1.22
CA GLU A 20 -12.17 12.40 2.67
C GLU A 20 -12.54 11.05 3.29
N GLU A 21 -13.63 10.42 2.83
CA GLU A 21 -14.03 9.08 3.26
C GLU A 21 -13.05 8.02 2.79
N ILE A 22 -12.59 8.11 1.54
CA ILE A 22 -11.59 7.20 0.97
C ILE A 22 -10.27 7.31 1.76
N ASP A 23 -9.83 8.52 2.06
CA ASP A 23 -8.61 8.77 2.84
C ASP A 23 -8.75 8.25 4.27
N LYS A 24 -9.91 8.42 4.91
CA LYS A 24 -10.19 7.86 6.23
C LYS A 24 -10.17 6.33 6.23
N ILE A 25 -10.76 5.69 5.22
CA ILE A 25 -10.70 4.23 5.07
C ILE A 25 -9.26 3.77 4.90
N ARG A 26 -8.47 4.46 4.06
CA ARG A 26 -7.06 4.12 3.85
C ARG A 26 -6.25 4.25 5.13
N GLN A 27 -6.40 5.36 5.88
CA GLN A 27 -5.68 5.57 7.12
C GLN A 27 -6.04 4.50 8.16
N ASN A 28 -7.33 4.18 8.31
CA ASN A 28 -7.77 3.10 9.19
C ASN A 28 -7.16 1.75 8.81
N LEU A 29 -7.04 1.45 7.52
CA LEU A 29 -6.36 0.22 7.06
C LEU A 29 -4.89 0.25 7.48
N ILE A 30 -4.16 1.32 7.17
CA ILE A 30 -2.74 1.48 7.53
C ILE A 30 -2.51 1.31 9.04
N ASP A 31 -3.36 1.92 9.86
CA ASP A 31 -3.27 1.87 11.33
C ASP A 31 -3.50 0.45 11.90
N THR A 32 -4.21 -0.41 11.17
CA THR A 32 -4.48 -1.80 11.58
C THR A 32 -3.43 -2.81 11.10
N LEU A 33 -2.53 -2.41 10.19
CA LEU A 33 -1.55 -3.32 9.60
C LEU A 33 -0.35 -3.54 10.53
N PRO A 34 0.25 -4.75 10.51
CA PRO A 34 1.44 -5.01 11.31
C PRO A 34 2.64 -4.22 10.75
N PRO A 35 3.63 -3.86 11.58
CA PRO A 35 4.73 -2.97 11.20
C PRO A 35 5.71 -3.56 10.17
N ASN A 36 5.59 -4.84 9.82
CA ASN A 36 6.49 -5.54 8.89
C ASN A 36 5.81 -5.84 7.55
N VAL A 37 5.14 -4.84 6.98
CA VAL A 37 4.56 -4.88 5.63
C VAL A 37 5.08 -3.70 4.80
N GLY A 38 5.17 -3.90 3.49
CA GLY A 38 5.41 -2.82 2.54
C GLY A 38 4.08 -2.27 2.06
N LEU A 39 3.94 -0.95 2.00
CA LEU A 39 2.72 -0.28 1.56
C LEU A 39 3.01 0.56 0.33
N VAL A 40 2.12 0.50 -0.67
CA VAL A 40 2.16 1.36 -1.85
C VAL A 40 0.75 1.84 -2.14
N LYS A 41 0.54 3.16 -2.19
CA LYS A 41 -0.72 3.74 -2.66
C LYS A 41 -0.82 3.56 -4.17
N THR A 42 -1.98 3.12 -4.65
CA THR A 42 -2.19 2.93 -6.08
C THR A 42 -2.73 4.21 -6.72
N ALA A 43 -2.51 4.36 -8.03
CA ALA A 43 -3.04 5.50 -8.81
C ALA A 43 -4.57 5.62 -8.74
N HIS A 44 -5.28 4.53 -8.43
CA HIS A 44 -6.72 4.51 -8.27
C HIS A 44 -7.21 4.83 -6.86
N GLY A 45 -6.31 5.17 -5.93
CA GLY A 45 -6.64 5.53 -4.54
C GLY A 45 -6.72 4.35 -3.59
N GLY A 46 -6.47 3.13 -4.07
CA GLY A 46 -6.36 1.89 -3.31
C GLY A 46 -4.97 1.69 -2.69
N LEU A 47 -4.70 0.46 -2.24
CA LEU A 47 -3.49 0.09 -1.50
C LEU A 47 -2.96 -1.28 -1.93
N HIS A 48 -1.67 -1.36 -2.24
CA HIS A 48 -0.94 -2.62 -2.33
C HIS A 48 -0.20 -2.86 -1.02
N ILE A 49 -0.42 -4.04 -0.43
CA ILE A 49 0.22 -4.47 0.81
C ILE A 49 1.11 -5.67 0.50
N TYR A 50 2.40 -5.49 0.68
CA TYR A 50 3.43 -6.50 0.52
C TYR A 50 3.74 -7.14 1.88
N CYS A 51 3.18 -8.33 2.10
CA CYS A 51 3.37 -9.11 3.31
C CYS A 51 4.55 -10.07 3.13
N ASN A 52 5.59 -9.88 3.94
CA ASN A 52 6.70 -10.82 3.99
C ASN A 52 6.40 -11.96 4.97
N ARG A 53 6.41 -13.21 4.50
CA ARG A 53 6.12 -14.38 5.36
C ARG A 53 7.31 -14.87 6.18
N ASN A 54 8.54 -14.45 5.84
CA ASN A 54 9.79 -15.00 6.41
C ASN A 54 10.66 -13.97 7.12
N TYR A 55 10.04 -12.96 7.77
CA TYR A 55 10.77 -11.90 8.49
C TYR A 55 11.82 -11.17 7.65
N TYR A 56 11.74 -11.24 6.33
CA TYR A 56 12.66 -10.46 5.51
C TYR A 56 12.32 -9.00 5.74
N ARG A 57 13.26 -8.36 6.42
CA ARG A 57 13.19 -6.98 6.84
C ARG A 57 13.24 -6.15 5.56
N LEU A 58 12.10 -5.60 5.18
CA LEU A 58 12.06 -4.62 4.11
C LEU A 58 13.09 -3.53 4.47
N PRO A 59 14.08 -3.25 3.60
CA PRO A 59 15.01 -2.15 3.86
C PRO A 59 14.18 -0.89 4.07
N SER A 60 14.51 -0.12 5.12
CA SER A 60 13.74 1.03 5.61
C SER A 60 13.10 1.80 4.46
N ASN A 61 11.77 1.93 4.50
CA ASN A 61 10.91 2.67 3.58
C ASN A 61 11.68 3.31 2.44
N ARG A 62 11.85 2.57 1.33
CA ARG A 62 11.83 3.28 0.08
C ARG A 62 10.37 3.63 -0.16
N ASN A 63 9.95 4.82 0.24
CA ASN A 63 8.96 5.52 -0.56
C ASN A 63 9.60 5.66 -1.95
N VAL A 64 9.52 4.60 -2.76
CA VAL A 64 9.96 4.67 -4.15
C VAL A 64 8.86 5.47 -4.82
N LYS A 65 9.09 6.78 -4.95
CA LYS A 65 8.31 7.62 -5.84
C LYS A 65 8.56 7.12 -7.27
N ILE A 66 7.74 6.21 -7.77
CA ILE A 66 7.98 5.53 -9.07
C ILE A 66 7.52 6.39 -10.26
N ALA A 67 6.75 7.45 -10.06
CA ALA A 67 6.53 8.47 -11.08
C ALA A 67 6.14 9.82 -10.46
N ILE A 68 6.74 10.91 -10.95
CA ILE A 68 6.17 12.25 -10.87
C ILE A 68 5.59 12.53 -12.24
N THR A 69 4.28 12.71 -12.33
CA THR A 69 3.65 13.35 -13.50
C THR A 69 2.84 14.52 -12.96
N ASP A 70 2.69 15.58 -13.75
CA ASP A 70 2.11 16.88 -13.33
C ASP A 70 0.63 16.82 -12.90
N SER A 71 0.05 15.63 -12.74
CA SER A 71 -1.39 15.46 -12.53
C SER A 71 -1.82 14.68 -11.30
N PHE A 72 -0.96 13.89 -10.63
CA PHE A 72 -1.38 13.22 -9.38
C PHE A 72 -0.21 12.99 -8.41
N ASP A 73 -0.37 13.45 -7.17
CA ASP A 73 0.54 13.15 -6.07
C ASP A 73 0.18 11.77 -5.49
N ILE A 74 1.09 10.82 -5.64
CA ILE A 74 0.98 9.49 -5.02
C ILE A 74 1.97 9.48 -3.85
N ASP A 75 1.45 9.73 -2.64
CA ASP A 75 2.13 9.46 -1.37
C ASP A 75 2.38 7.97 -1.16
#